data_AF-A0A951R8N7-F1
#
_entry.id   AF-A0A951R8N7-F1
#
_cell.length_a   1.000
_cell.length_b   1.000
_cell.length_c   1.000
_cell.angle_alpha   90.00
_cell.angle_beta   90.00
_cell.angle_gamma   90.00
#
_symmetry.space_group_name_H-M   'P 1'
#
loop_
_entity.id
_entity.type
_entity.pdbx_description
1 polymer ?
#
loop_
_entity_poly.entity_id
_entity_poly.type
_entity_poly.pdbx_seq_one_letter_code
_entity_poly.pdbx_strand_id
1 'polypeptide(L)'
;MRLITIIISLIISFSSFDIVFGQENVKNYRFENDITMSGVISSTNRYFDVPENALVKDAKLNLVYTKSELLDVNYSTITIIVNDVPIHSEKLGGNKEYKKKISVDIPKDLIKKGYNKVEIKAYKTISDKVCRDDSNTANWLVIHKESDISLNYNYEPVSNLISEYKDTYINLNKGNELETSILIPDNYSNEELTSAMIFANDFGEKVKYENIGFNISQYSQFKDKDKNIIYIGNGNKTSSDIFNLLTQKEKEKLNNNCVIKNVDSICDKNKTMLLLISNNEKLLKKASKLISSKNLIGEI
;
A
#
# COMPACT_ATOMS: atom_id res chain seq x y z
N MET A 1 41.64 -23.15 18.51
CA MET A 1 40.73 -22.31 17.69
C MET A 1 39.42 -22.15 18.45
N ARG A 2 39.20 -20.98 19.07
CA ARG A 2 37.96 -20.67 19.80
C ARG A 2 36.91 -20.19 18.79
N LEU A 3 35.85 -20.97 18.55
CA LEU A 3 34.63 -20.45 17.94
C LEU A 3 33.85 -19.70 19.01
N ILE A 4 33.72 -18.38 18.85
CA ILE A 4 32.81 -17.55 19.64
C ILE A 4 31.46 -17.57 18.91
N THR A 5 30.53 -18.37 19.40
CA THR A 5 29.13 -18.37 18.95
C THR A 5 28.42 -17.24 19.69
N ILE A 6 28.15 -16.13 18.99
CA ILE A 6 27.32 -15.05 19.51
C ILE A 6 25.86 -15.50 19.40
N ILE A 7 25.28 -15.96 20.50
CA ILE A 7 23.85 -16.24 20.62
C ILE A 7 23.13 -14.91 20.87
N ILE A 8 22.40 -14.43 19.88
CA ILE A 8 21.49 -13.30 20.01
C ILE A 8 20.23 -13.84 20.71
N SER A 9 20.04 -13.54 22.00
CA SER A 9 18.78 -13.87 22.69
C SER A 9 17.76 -12.76 22.42
N LEU A 10 16.80 -13.04 21.55
CA LEU A 10 15.63 -12.19 21.32
C LEU A 10 14.59 -12.50 22.40
N ILE A 11 14.14 -11.50 23.15
CA ILE A 11 13.08 -11.64 24.15
C ILE A 11 11.84 -10.96 23.59
N ILE A 12 10.88 -11.75 23.12
CA ILE A 12 9.58 -11.28 22.64
C ILE A 12 8.61 -11.39 23.81
N SER A 13 8.01 -10.27 24.22
CA SER A 13 6.94 -10.25 25.21
C SER A 13 5.60 -10.08 24.49
N PHE A 14 4.70 -11.04 24.66
CA PHE A 14 3.35 -11.00 24.09
C PHE A 14 2.45 -10.17 25.01
N SER A 15 2.02 -8.99 24.55
CA SER A 15 0.92 -8.23 25.14
C SER A 15 -0.41 -8.67 24.54
N SER A 16 -1.47 -8.60 25.35
CA SER A 16 -2.85 -8.92 24.98
C SER A 16 -3.34 -8.10 23.79
N PHE A 17 -3.98 -8.77 22.83
CA PHE A 17 -4.52 -8.18 21.60
C PHE A 17 -5.87 -7.51 21.88
N ASP A 18 -5.95 -6.19 21.69
CA ASP A 18 -7.22 -5.52 21.46
C ASP A 18 -7.46 -5.42 19.94
N ILE A 19 -8.49 -6.11 19.45
CA ILE A 19 -8.87 -6.08 18.04
C ILE A 19 -9.61 -4.77 17.78
N VAL A 20 -8.92 -3.81 17.15
CA VAL A 20 -9.55 -2.58 16.64
C VAL A 20 -10.24 -2.90 15.32
N PHE A 21 -11.56 -2.75 15.25
CA PHE A 21 -12.31 -2.89 14.00
C PHE A 21 -11.97 -1.72 13.05
N GLY A 22 -11.31 -2.03 11.93
CA GLY A 22 -10.86 -1.05 10.94
C GLY A 22 -12.01 -0.29 10.26
N GLN A 23 -11.78 1.02 10.07
CA GLN A 23 -12.61 1.95 9.29
C GLN A 23 -12.73 1.47 7.83
N GLU A 24 -13.91 1.59 7.23
CA GLU A 24 -14.12 1.23 5.82
C GLU A 24 -13.33 2.17 4.90
N ASN A 25 -12.47 1.60 4.05
CA ASN A 25 -11.66 2.35 3.11
C ASN A 25 -12.15 2.16 1.68
N VAL A 26 -12.41 3.27 1.00
CA VAL A 26 -12.75 3.30 -0.43
C VAL A 26 -11.65 4.03 -1.19
N LYS A 27 -11.07 3.36 -2.19
CA LYS A 27 -10.03 3.89 -3.06
C LYS A 27 -10.46 3.81 -4.52
N ASN A 28 -10.34 4.93 -5.22
CA ASN A 28 -10.75 5.04 -6.63
C ASN A 28 -9.53 5.21 -7.53
N TYR A 29 -9.32 4.25 -8.43
CA TYR A 29 -8.25 4.25 -9.43
C TYR A 29 -8.79 4.84 -10.74
N ARG A 30 -8.72 6.17 -10.86
CA ARG A 30 -9.24 6.91 -12.02
C ARG A 30 -8.36 6.78 -13.25
N PHE A 31 -8.94 6.89 -14.43
CA PHE A 31 -8.20 7.05 -15.67
C PHE A 31 -7.63 8.48 -15.77
N GLU A 32 -6.42 8.63 -16.29
CA GLU A 32 -5.74 9.94 -16.31
C GLU A 32 -6.25 10.85 -17.43
N ASN A 33 -6.53 10.27 -18.59
CA ASN A 33 -6.96 10.97 -19.81
C ASN A 33 -8.04 10.17 -20.53
N ASP A 34 -8.74 10.84 -21.45
CA ASP A 34 -9.62 10.15 -22.39
C ASP A 34 -8.75 9.30 -23.34
N ILE A 35 -9.18 8.06 -23.59
CA ILE A 35 -8.45 7.09 -24.41
C ILE A 35 -9.28 6.78 -25.65
N THR A 36 -8.81 7.22 -26.81
CA THR A 36 -9.40 6.85 -28.10
C THR A 36 -8.88 5.51 -28.56
N MET A 37 -9.79 4.56 -28.65
CA MET A 37 -9.58 3.19 -29.14
C MET A 37 -10.02 3.13 -30.60
N SER A 38 -9.05 3.12 -31.51
CA SER A 38 -9.28 3.09 -32.97
C SER A 38 -9.07 1.70 -33.57
N GLY A 39 -9.64 1.46 -34.75
CA GLY A 39 -9.50 0.20 -35.49
C GLY A 39 -10.47 -0.88 -35.02
N VAL A 40 -10.46 -2.03 -35.69
CA VAL A 40 -11.44 -3.09 -35.43
C VAL A 40 -11.26 -3.69 -34.04
N ILE A 41 -10.04 -4.09 -33.70
CA ILE A 41 -9.70 -4.62 -32.38
C ILE A 41 -8.75 -3.66 -31.69
N SER A 42 -9.08 -3.30 -30.46
CA SER A 42 -8.22 -2.46 -29.62
C SER A 42 -8.48 -2.79 -28.17
N SER A 43 -7.46 -2.62 -27.32
CA SER A 43 -7.64 -2.69 -25.87
C SER A 43 -6.89 -1.57 -25.16
N THR A 44 -7.29 -1.32 -23.92
CA THR A 44 -6.59 -0.44 -22.98
C THR A 44 -6.61 -1.08 -21.61
N ASN A 45 -5.62 -0.73 -20.77
CA ASN A 45 -5.43 -1.32 -19.46
C ASN A 45 -5.50 -0.24 -18.38
N ARG A 46 -6.11 -0.57 -17.24
CA ARG A 46 -5.93 0.16 -15.99
C ARG A 46 -5.46 -0.77 -14.90
N TYR A 47 -4.46 -0.31 -14.16
CA TYR A 47 -3.88 -1.04 -13.05
C TYR A 47 -4.40 -0.47 -11.73
N PHE A 48 -4.56 -1.35 -10.75
CA PHE A 48 -4.87 -0.99 -9.38
C PHE A 48 -4.07 -1.86 -8.41
N ASP A 49 -3.78 -1.34 -7.22
CA ASP A 49 -3.01 -2.03 -6.20
C ASP A 49 -3.89 -2.36 -4.99
N VAL A 50 -3.72 -3.53 -4.42
CA VAL A 50 -4.43 -3.97 -3.21
C VAL A 50 -3.40 -4.15 -2.11
N PRO A 51 -3.49 -3.44 -0.97
CA PRO A 51 -2.55 -3.61 0.13
C PRO A 51 -2.49 -5.06 0.62
N GLU A 52 -1.32 -5.51 1.09
CA GLU A 52 -1.12 -6.91 1.54
C GLU A 52 -2.05 -7.28 2.68
N ASN A 53 -2.25 -6.38 3.64
CA ASN A 53 -3.18 -6.50 4.75
C ASN A 53 -4.63 -6.11 4.42
N ALA A 54 -5.01 -5.88 3.16
CA ALA A 54 -6.39 -5.45 2.85
C ALA A 54 -7.38 -6.62 2.77
N LEU A 55 -8.42 -6.62 3.60
CA LEU A 55 -9.61 -7.45 3.45
C LEU A 55 -10.55 -6.82 2.41
N VAL A 56 -10.48 -7.30 1.17
CA VAL A 56 -11.30 -6.78 0.05
C VAL A 56 -12.78 -7.09 0.28
N LYS A 57 -13.59 -6.02 0.36
CA LYS A 57 -15.03 -6.08 0.55
C LYS A 57 -15.80 -6.08 -0.76
N ASP A 58 -15.38 -5.32 -1.75
CA ASP A 58 -15.92 -5.33 -3.11
C ASP A 58 -15.01 -4.51 -4.01
N ALA A 59 -15.11 -4.75 -5.31
CA ALA A 59 -14.49 -3.89 -6.31
C ALA A 59 -15.37 -3.81 -7.55
N LYS A 60 -15.30 -2.67 -8.23
CA LYS A 60 -16.19 -2.34 -9.34
C LYS A 60 -15.47 -1.49 -10.35
N LEU A 61 -15.63 -1.82 -11.63
CA LEU A 61 -15.28 -0.94 -12.75
C LEU A 61 -16.49 -0.05 -13.06
N ASN A 62 -16.33 1.25 -12.88
CA ASN A 62 -17.24 2.26 -13.39
C ASN A 62 -16.69 2.74 -14.74
N LEU A 63 -17.30 2.30 -15.84
CA LEU A 63 -16.84 2.62 -17.18
C LEU A 63 -17.72 3.69 -17.80
N VAL A 64 -17.09 4.76 -18.27
CA VAL A 64 -17.74 5.83 -19.02
C VAL A 64 -17.18 5.83 -20.44
N TYR A 65 -18.02 5.60 -21.45
CA TYR A 65 -17.57 5.51 -22.84
C TYR A 65 -18.50 6.22 -23.83
N THR A 66 -17.95 6.61 -24.98
CA THR A 66 -18.72 7.03 -26.17
C THR A 66 -18.27 6.17 -27.36
N LYS A 67 -19.22 5.61 -28.10
CA LYS A 67 -18.95 4.86 -29.33
C LYS A 67 -19.30 5.67 -30.58
N SER A 68 -18.69 5.29 -31.71
CA SER A 68 -19.12 5.77 -33.02
C SER A 68 -20.57 5.42 -33.32
N GLU A 69 -21.28 6.38 -33.90
CA GLU A 69 -22.66 6.23 -34.39
C GLU A 69 -22.79 5.24 -35.55
N LEU A 70 -21.69 4.94 -36.24
CA LEU A 70 -21.67 4.06 -37.40
C LEU A 70 -21.36 2.59 -37.07
N LEU A 71 -21.08 2.26 -35.79
CA LEU A 71 -20.83 0.87 -35.43
C LEU A 71 -22.06 0.01 -35.67
N ASP A 72 -21.85 -1.16 -36.27
CA ASP A 72 -22.84 -2.22 -36.30
C ASP A 72 -23.00 -2.77 -34.88
N VAL A 73 -24.12 -2.39 -34.27
CA VAL A 73 -24.49 -2.72 -32.90
C VAL A 73 -24.72 -4.21 -32.65
N ASN A 74 -24.91 -5.01 -33.71
CA ASN A 74 -25.14 -6.44 -33.58
C ASN A 74 -23.84 -7.23 -33.41
N TYR A 75 -22.73 -6.69 -33.94
CA TYR A 75 -21.42 -7.36 -34.00
C TYR A 75 -20.34 -6.65 -33.19
N SER A 76 -20.53 -5.39 -32.83
CA SER A 76 -19.58 -4.66 -32.00
C SER A 76 -19.77 -4.99 -30.51
N THR A 77 -18.69 -5.29 -29.81
CA THR A 77 -18.69 -5.72 -28.41
C THR A 77 -17.62 -5.03 -27.59
N ILE A 78 -17.86 -4.98 -26.29
CA ILE A 78 -16.87 -4.62 -25.28
C ILE A 78 -16.77 -5.76 -24.28
N THR A 79 -15.55 -6.12 -23.91
CA THR A 79 -15.21 -7.20 -22.99
C THR A 79 -14.30 -6.66 -21.90
N ILE A 80 -14.66 -6.94 -20.64
CA ILE A 80 -13.87 -6.60 -19.46
C ILE A 80 -13.15 -7.85 -18.99
N ILE A 81 -11.84 -7.73 -18.82
CA ILE A 81 -10.93 -8.81 -18.43
C ILE A 81 -10.18 -8.37 -17.18
N VAL A 82 -10.20 -9.17 -16.13
CA VAL A 82 -9.49 -8.89 -14.87
C VAL A 82 -8.45 -9.98 -14.65
N ASN A 83 -7.18 -9.59 -14.52
CA ASN A 83 -6.07 -10.52 -14.34
C ASN A 83 -6.10 -11.70 -15.33
N ASP A 84 -6.32 -11.36 -16.60
CA ASP A 84 -6.39 -12.28 -17.75
C ASP A 84 -7.63 -13.19 -17.79
N VAL A 85 -8.62 -12.98 -16.90
CA VAL A 85 -9.90 -13.68 -16.89
C VAL A 85 -11.03 -12.75 -17.38
N PRO A 86 -11.74 -13.08 -18.47
CA PRO A 86 -12.92 -12.32 -18.91
C PRO A 86 -14.05 -12.43 -17.89
N ILE A 87 -14.60 -11.30 -17.45
CA ILE A 87 -15.67 -11.25 -16.43
C ILE A 87 -17.00 -10.72 -16.96
N HIS A 88 -16.96 -9.93 -18.03
CA HIS A 88 -18.16 -9.31 -18.59
C HIS A 88 -17.98 -9.09 -20.08
N SER A 89 -19.05 -9.25 -20.85
CA SER A 89 -19.11 -8.84 -22.25
C SER A 89 -20.51 -8.36 -22.57
N GLU A 90 -20.61 -7.22 -23.23
CA GLU A 90 -21.88 -6.70 -23.75
C GLU A 90 -21.70 -6.21 -25.19
N LYS A 91 -22.81 -6.21 -25.94
CA LYS A 91 -22.84 -5.54 -27.24
C LYS A 91 -22.73 -4.04 -27.04
N LEU A 92 -22.05 -3.35 -27.95
CA LEU A 92 -22.07 -1.89 -28.08
C LEU A 92 -23.40 -1.43 -28.72
N GLY A 93 -24.49 -1.87 -28.10
CA GLY A 93 -25.88 -1.75 -28.53
C GLY A 93 -26.42 -0.31 -28.52
N GLY A 94 -27.57 -0.12 -29.16
CA GLY A 94 -28.33 1.13 -29.13
C GLY A 94 -27.70 2.29 -29.93
N ASN A 95 -28.39 3.43 -29.91
CA ASN A 95 -27.92 4.66 -30.54
C ASN A 95 -26.68 5.21 -29.81
N LYS A 96 -25.96 6.13 -30.45
CA LYS A 96 -24.86 6.85 -29.80
C LYS A 96 -25.40 7.65 -28.62
N GLU A 97 -24.86 7.36 -27.45
CA GLU A 97 -25.06 8.13 -26.23
C GLU A 97 -23.70 8.68 -25.81
N TYR A 98 -23.62 10.01 -25.65
CA TYR A 98 -22.40 10.65 -25.22
C TYR A 98 -22.17 10.36 -23.74
N LYS A 99 -21.00 9.78 -23.41
CA LYS A 99 -20.63 9.37 -22.04
C LYS A 99 -21.62 8.37 -21.41
N LYS A 100 -22.00 7.35 -22.17
CA LYS A 100 -22.73 6.18 -21.64
C LYS A 100 -21.96 5.60 -20.47
N LYS A 101 -22.67 5.23 -19.40
CA LYS A 101 -22.09 4.66 -18.18
C LYS A 101 -22.53 3.22 -18.01
N ILE A 102 -21.57 2.34 -17.73
CA ILE A 102 -21.84 0.98 -17.27
C ILE A 102 -21.04 0.71 -16.00
N SER A 103 -21.53 -0.23 -15.20
CA SER A 103 -20.88 -0.64 -13.97
C SER A 103 -20.76 -2.14 -13.95
N VAL A 104 -19.56 -2.64 -13.71
CA VAL A 104 -19.23 -4.07 -13.75
C VAL A 104 -18.59 -4.45 -12.42
N ASP A 105 -19.24 -5.34 -11.68
CA ASP A 105 -18.68 -5.90 -10.45
C ASP A 105 -17.48 -6.78 -10.78
N ILE A 106 -16.37 -6.60 -10.06
CA ILE A 106 -15.15 -7.40 -10.20
C ILE A 106 -15.23 -8.56 -9.19
N PRO A 107 -15.20 -9.83 -9.64
CA PRO A 107 -15.21 -10.98 -8.75
C PRO A 107 -14.02 -10.96 -7.79
N LYS A 108 -14.29 -11.11 -6.48
CA LYS A 108 -13.25 -10.98 -5.44
C LYS A 108 -12.15 -12.03 -5.56
N ASP A 109 -12.50 -13.23 -5.99
CA ASP A 109 -11.60 -14.36 -6.21
C ASP A 109 -10.55 -14.10 -7.31
N LEU A 110 -10.83 -13.14 -8.20
CA LEU A 110 -9.88 -12.71 -9.23
C LEU A 110 -8.96 -11.58 -8.76
N ILE A 111 -9.23 -10.96 -7.60
CA ILE A 111 -8.43 -9.87 -7.04
C ILE A 111 -7.30 -10.45 -6.20
N LYS A 112 -6.08 -10.07 -6.55
CA LYS A 112 -4.85 -10.48 -5.86
C LYS A 112 -4.39 -9.35 -4.93
N LYS A 113 -3.68 -9.69 -3.86
CA LYS A 113 -2.88 -8.70 -3.14
C LYS A 113 -1.79 -8.16 -4.07
N GLY A 114 -1.41 -6.90 -3.89
CA GLY A 114 -0.51 -6.18 -4.77
C GLY A 114 -1.16 -5.78 -6.10
N TYR A 115 -0.42 -5.92 -7.20
CA TYR A 115 -0.80 -5.38 -8.51
C TYR A 115 -1.88 -6.22 -9.20
N ASN A 116 -2.90 -5.53 -9.70
CA ASN A 116 -3.98 -6.09 -10.49
C ASN A 116 -4.15 -5.30 -11.80
N LYS A 117 -4.68 -5.95 -12.83
CA LYS A 117 -4.94 -5.38 -14.15
C LYS A 117 -6.40 -5.57 -14.53
N VAL A 118 -7.04 -4.48 -14.97
CA VAL A 118 -8.29 -4.51 -15.72
C VAL A 118 -7.99 -4.13 -17.16
N GLU A 119 -8.25 -5.03 -18.09
CA GLU A 119 -8.20 -4.78 -19.53
C GLU A 119 -9.61 -4.57 -20.07
N ILE A 120 -9.79 -3.50 -20.83
CA ILE A 120 -11.00 -3.19 -21.58
C ILE A 120 -10.68 -3.46 -23.04
N LYS A 121 -11.29 -4.50 -23.62
CA LYS A 121 -11.09 -4.91 -25.00
C LYS A 121 -12.36 -4.67 -25.79
N ALA A 122 -12.24 -4.06 -26.97
CA ALA A 122 -13.38 -3.77 -27.83
C ALA A 122 -13.16 -4.33 -29.23
N TYR A 123 -14.19 -5.00 -29.75
CA TYR A 123 -14.36 -5.32 -31.15
C TYR A 123 -15.36 -4.32 -31.75
N LYS A 124 -14.96 -3.58 -32.78
CA LYS A 124 -15.72 -2.48 -33.37
C LYS A 124 -15.75 -2.70 -34.87
N THR A 125 -16.93 -2.83 -35.44
CA THR A 125 -17.12 -2.97 -36.88
C THR A 125 -18.30 -2.11 -37.31
N ILE A 126 -18.30 -1.62 -38.54
CA ILE A 126 -19.44 -0.91 -39.13
C ILE A 126 -20.27 -1.79 -40.08
N SER A 127 -19.78 -3.00 -40.37
CA SER A 127 -20.50 -4.00 -41.16
C SER A 127 -20.24 -5.43 -40.70
N ASP A 128 -21.03 -6.37 -41.22
CA ASP A 128 -20.88 -7.82 -41.03
C ASP A 128 -19.86 -8.45 -42.00
N LYS A 129 -19.25 -7.65 -42.89
CA LYS A 129 -18.33 -8.13 -43.93
C LYS A 129 -16.88 -8.09 -43.44
N VAL A 130 -16.36 -9.28 -43.16
CA VAL A 130 -14.95 -9.53 -42.82
C VAL A 130 -14.02 -8.91 -43.90
N CYS A 131 -12.95 -8.23 -43.46
CA CYS A 131 -11.89 -7.64 -44.29
C CYS A 131 -12.21 -6.39 -45.14
N ARG A 132 -13.37 -5.72 -44.98
CA ARG A 132 -13.62 -4.40 -45.61
C ARG A 132 -13.41 -3.20 -44.70
N ASP A 133 -13.45 -3.40 -43.38
CA ASP A 133 -13.56 -2.31 -42.41
C ASP A 133 -12.27 -2.01 -41.65
N ASP A 134 -11.17 -2.74 -41.87
CA ASP A 134 -9.96 -2.64 -41.04
C ASP A 134 -9.34 -1.23 -41.00
N SER A 135 -9.52 -0.45 -42.07
CA SER A 135 -9.02 0.93 -42.19
C SER A 135 -10.10 2.01 -42.02
N ASN A 136 -11.33 1.65 -41.65
CA ASN A 136 -12.39 2.64 -41.52
C ASN A 136 -12.20 3.47 -40.24
N THR A 137 -12.03 4.78 -40.42
CA THR A 137 -11.81 5.73 -39.32
C THR A 137 -13.01 5.85 -38.39
N ALA A 138 -14.19 5.39 -38.79
CA ALA A 138 -15.39 5.32 -37.95
C ALA A 138 -15.38 4.17 -36.94
N ASN A 139 -14.40 3.26 -36.97
CA ASN A 139 -14.21 2.21 -35.98
C ASN A 139 -13.54 2.76 -34.71
N TRP A 140 -14.25 3.63 -33.98
CA TRP A 140 -13.73 4.25 -32.78
C TRP A 140 -14.66 4.09 -31.58
N LEU A 141 -14.02 4.02 -30.41
CA LEU A 141 -14.62 4.08 -29.08
C LEU A 141 -13.72 4.97 -28.23
N VAL A 142 -14.31 5.83 -27.40
CA VAL A 142 -13.57 6.64 -26.43
C VAL A 142 -13.92 6.15 -25.04
N ILE A 143 -12.92 5.74 -24.26
CA ILE A 143 -13.05 5.55 -22.81
C ILE A 143 -12.71 6.88 -22.15
N HIS A 144 -13.66 7.47 -21.44
CA HIS A 144 -13.45 8.78 -20.82
C HIS A 144 -12.73 8.66 -19.48
N LYS A 145 -11.98 9.70 -19.11
CA LYS A 145 -11.23 9.81 -17.86
C LYS A 145 -12.10 9.76 -16.59
N GLU A 146 -13.41 9.96 -16.72
CA GLU A 146 -14.35 9.77 -15.61
C GLU A 146 -14.56 8.31 -15.23
N SER A 147 -14.00 7.36 -16.00
CA SER A 147 -13.95 5.96 -15.62
C SER A 147 -13.03 5.75 -14.42
N ASP A 148 -13.35 4.78 -13.57
CA ASP A 148 -12.53 4.41 -12.42
C ASP A 148 -12.75 2.94 -12.00
N ILE A 149 -11.79 2.42 -11.23
CA ILE A 149 -11.98 1.20 -10.45
C ILE A 149 -12.15 1.62 -9.00
N SER A 150 -13.33 1.37 -8.45
CA SER A 150 -13.63 1.56 -7.03
C SER A 150 -13.27 0.28 -6.28
N LEU A 151 -12.39 0.38 -5.28
CA LEU A 151 -11.99 -0.72 -4.38
C LEU A 151 -12.42 -0.39 -2.96
N ASN A 152 -13.29 -1.22 -2.39
CA ASN A 152 -13.69 -1.16 -0.99
C ASN A 152 -12.99 -2.26 -0.20
N TYR A 153 -12.34 -1.89 0.89
CA TYR A 153 -11.61 -2.82 1.73
C TYR A 153 -11.54 -2.34 3.17
N ASN A 154 -11.34 -3.31 4.07
CA ASN A 154 -10.87 -3.05 5.42
C ASN A 154 -9.40 -3.47 5.50
N TYR A 155 -8.70 -3.06 6.55
CA TYR A 155 -7.44 -3.71 6.90
C TYR A 155 -7.71 -4.93 7.78
N GLU A 156 -6.92 -5.98 7.62
CA GLU A 156 -6.80 -7.06 8.59
C GLU A 156 -6.48 -6.44 9.95
N PRO A 157 -7.09 -6.95 11.04
CA PRO A 157 -6.78 -6.45 12.36
C PRO A 157 -5.28 -6.65 12.61
N VAL A 158 -4.59 -5.52 12.75
CA VAL A 158 -3.14 -5.50 12.96
C VAL A 158 -2.86 -6.12 14.30
N SER A 159 -2.06 -7.19 14.30
CA SER A 159 -1.56 -7.78 15.51
C SER A 159 -0.34 -6.96 15.97
N ASN A 160 -0.11 -6.84 17.28
CA ASN A 160 1.04 -6.11 17.81
C ASN A 160 2.39 -6.83 17.60
N LEU A 161 2.45 -7.81 16.69
CA LEU A 161 3.66 -8.57 16.38
C LEU A 161 4.65 -7.72 15.58
N ILE A 162 5.92 -7.84 15.93
CA ILE A 162 7.01 -7.18 15.19
C ILE A 162 7.09 -7.71 13.74
N SER A 163 6.73 -8.97 13.52
CA SER A 163 6.67 -9.60 12.19
C SER A 163 5.68 -8.91 11.23
N GLU A 164 4.66 -8.22 11.76
CA GLU A 164 3.66 -7.47 10.98
C GLU A 164 4.04 -6.00 10.76
N TYR A 165 5.29 -5.62 11.07
CA TYR A 165 5.83 -4.25 10.94
C TYR A 165 5.35 -3.50 9.69
N LYS A 166 5.39 -4.15 8.52
CA LYS A 166 4.99 -3.52 7.25
C LYS A 166 3.53 -3.07 7.28
N ASP A 167 2.65 -3.96 7.74
CA ASP A 167 1.20 -3.73 7.74
C ASP A 167 0.79 -2.72 8.81
N THR A 168 1.63 -2.50 9.80
CA THR A 168 1.41 -1.51 10.87
C THR A 168 1.95 -0.13 10.51
N TYR A 169 3.19 -0.07 10.01
CA TYR A 169 3.94 1.18 9.89
C TYR A 169 4.06 1.70 8.45
N ILE A 170 3.68 0.93 7.42
CA ILE A 170 3.74 1.35 6.02
C ILE A 170 2.33 1.46 5.43
N ASN A 171 1.52 2.35 6.00
CA ASN A 171 0.17 2.67 5.54
C ASN A 171 0.08 4.12 5.06
N LEU A 172 -0.59 4.33 3.93
CA LEU A 172 -0.83 5.66 3.38
C LEU A 172 -2.25 6.13 3.63
N ASN A 173 -2.40 7.39 4.01
CA ASN A 173 -3.69 8.06 4.03
C ASN A 173 -4.15 8.43 2.61
N LYS A 174 -5.36 9.01 2.50
CA LYS A 174 -5.96 9.45 1.23
C LYS A 174 -5.13 10.49 0.45
N GLY A 175 -4.18 11.15 1.10
CA GLY A 175 -3.28 12.16 0.52
C GLY A 175 -1.91 11.63 0.10
N ASN A 176 -1.69 10.30 0.09
CA ASN A 176 -0.38 9.68 -0.14
C ASN A 176 0.67 10.06 0.92
N GLU A 177 0.25 10.39 2.13
CA GLU A 177 1.15 10.62 3.26
C GLU A 177 1.17 9.38 4.15
N LEU A 178 2.36 9.01 4.64
CA LEU A 178 2.49 7.92 5.60
C LEU A 178 1.82 8.28 6.92
N GLU A 179 1.02 7.35 7.43
CA GLU A 179 0.41 7.42 8.76
C GLU A 179 1.41 7.09 9.88
N THR A 180 2.71 7.11 9.57
CA THR A 180 3.82 6.82 10.47
C THR A 180 4.86 7.94 10.44
N SER A 181 5.38 8.31 11.61
CA SER A 181 6.53 9.21 11.74
C SER A 181 7.72 8.50 12.39
N ILE A 182 8.93 8.85 11.96
CA ILE A 182 10.16 8.34 12.57
C ILE A 182 10.69 9.41 13.52
N LEU A 183 10.86 9.04 14.79
CA LEU A 183 11.34 9.93 15.84
C LEU A 183 12.74 9.52 16.31
N ILE A 184 13.59 10.52 16.54
CA ILE A 184 14.93 10.36 17.11
C ILE A 184 15.10 11.31 18.31
N PRO A 185 16.01 11.04 19.27
CA PRO A 185 16.30 11.96 20.36
C PRO A 185 16.72 13.35 19.87
N ASP A 186 16.53 14.38 20.69
CA ASP A 186 16.95 15.74 20.34
C ASP A 186 18.47 15.84 20.17
N ASN A 187 19.23 15.12 20.98
CA ASN A 187 20.68 15.01 20.92
C ASN A 187 21.14 13.71 20.22
N TYR A 188 20.58 13.43 19.05
CA TYR A 188 20.88 12.22 18.28
C TYR A 188 22.36 12.16 17.81
N SER A 189 22.87 10.94 17.61
CA SER A 189 24.13 10.63 16.93
C SER A 189 23.89 10.34 15.44
N ASN A 190 25.00 10.29 14.69
CA ASN A 190 24.96 9.95 13.27
C ASN A 190 24.35 8.55 13.03
N GLU A 191 24.56 7.62 13.96
CA GLU A 191 24.05 6.25 13.87
C GLU A 191 22.55 6.17 14.17
N GLU A 192 22.01 7.00 15.06
CA GLU A 192 20.57 7.15 15.29
C GLU A 192 19.89 7.72 14.03
N LEU A 193 20.46 8.78 13.44
CA LEU A 193 19.97 9.34 12.17
C LEU A 193 20.11 8.35 11.00
N THR A 194 21.23 7.64 10.91
CA THR A 194 21.44 6.59 9.89
C THR A 194 20.40 5.48 10.02
N SER A 195 20.05 5.11 11.25
CA SER A 195 19.03 4.11 11.55
C SER A 195 17.64 4.58 11.13
N ALA A 196 17.31 5.85 11.36
CA ALA A 196 16.09 6.47 10.82
C ALA A 196 16.07 6.48 9.28
N MET A 197 17.20 6.79 8.64
CA MET A 197 17.34 6.77 7.18
C MET A 197 17.18 5.37 6.58
N ILE A 198 17.54 4.31 7.31
CA ILE A 198 17.28 2.92 6.86
C ILE A 198 15.77 2.67 6.75
N PHE A 199 14.98 3.12 7.72
CA PHE A 199 13.52 3.02 7.64
C PHE A 199 12.92 3.91 6.56
N ALA A 200 13.43 5.13 6.40
CA ALA A 200 13.01 6.01 5.31
C ALA A 200 13.26 5.36 3.93
N ASN A 201 14.42 4.73 3.73
CA ASN A 201 14.72 3.98 2.52
C ASN A 201 13.76 2.79 2.35
N ASP A 202 13.48 2.07 3.43
CA ASP A 202 12.53 0.95 3.42
C ASP A 202 11.12 1.36 3.01
N PHE A 203 10.64 2.49 3.53
CA PHE A 203 9.38 3.10 3.14
C PHE A 203 9.37 3.46 1.65
N GLY A 204 10.44 4.10 1.16
CA GLY A 204 10.58 4.45 -0.26
C GLY A 204 10.62 3.23 -1.18
N GLU A 205 11.25 2.12 -0.75
CA GLU A 205 11.32 0.88 -1.54
C GLU A 205 9.96 0.16 -1.60
N LYS A 206 9.20 0.17 -0.50
CA LYS A 206 7.97 -0.63 -0.37
C LYS A 206 6.72 0.09 -0.86
N VAL A 207 6.74 1.42 -0.98
CA VAL A 207 5.58 2.20 -1.38
C VAL A 207 5.67 2.55 -2.87
N LYS A 208 4.62 2.20 -3.61
CA LYS A 208 4.58 2.20 -5.09
C LYS A 208 4.17 3.54 -5.72
N TYR A 209 4.07 4.62 -4.94
CA TYR A 209 3.57 5.93 -5.39
C TYR A 209 4.70 6.94 -5.56
N GLU A 210 4.60 7.80 -6.58
CA GLU A 210 5.68 8.70 -6.99
C GLU A 210 5.92 9.89 -6.02
N ASN A 211 5.01 10.17 -5.09
CA ASN A 211 5.12 11.29 -4.14
C ASN A 211 4.61 10.91 -2.74
N ILE A 212 5.48 10.29 -1.95
CA ILE A 212 5.16 9.88 -0.58
C ILE A 212 5.61 10.97 0.38
N GLY A 213 4.67 11.50 1.16
CA GLY A 213 5.02 12.37 2.29
C GLY A 213 5.40 11.53 3.50
N PHE A 214 6.60 11.76 4.06
CA PHE A 214 7.00 11.18 5.35
C PHE A 214 7.90 12.15 6.12
N ASN A 215 7.85 12.07 7.44
CA ASN A 215 8.61 12.95 8.32
C ASN A 215 9.53 12.14 9.24
N ILE A 216 10.79 12.56 9.29
CA ILE A 216 11.72 12.26 10.38
C ILE A 216 11.76 13.52 11.25
N SER A 217 11.56 13.38 12.55
CA SER A 217 11.55 14.53 13.47
C SER A 217 12.30 14.21 14.76
N GLN A 218 12.90 15.24 15.34
CA GLN A 218 13.34 15.15 16.72
C GLN A 218 12.12 14.98 17.62
N TYR A 219 12.29 14.20 18.69
CA TYR A 219 11.22 13.86 19.61
C TYR A 219 10.49 15.10 20.17
N SER A 220 11.22 16.13 20.59
CA SER A 220 10.61 17.36 21.13
C SER A 220 9.83 18.19 20.11
N GLN A 221 10.10 18.01 18.81
CA GLN A 221 9.50 18.78 17.72
C GLN A 221 8.28 18.11 17.13
N PHE A 222 8.01 16.86 17.51
CA PHE A 222 6.89 16.10 16.99
C PHE A 222 5.57 16.62 17.52
N LYS A 223 4.67 17.00 16.60
CA LYS A 223 3.36 17.61 16.93
C LYS A 223 2.17 16.78 16.48
N ASP A 224 2.39 15.83 15.57
CA ASP A 224 1.32 15.10 14.90
C ASP A 224 0.93 13.83 15.68
N LYS A 225 -0.01 13.98 16.61
CA LYS A 225 -0.36 12.90 17.55
C LYS A 225 -1.16 11.76 16.93
N ASP A 226 -1.67 11.92 15.70
CA ASP A 226 -2.54 10.94 15.01
C ASP A 226 -1.74 9.97 14.12
N LYS A 227 -0.44 9.79 14.40
CA LYS A 227 0.44 8.89 13.65
C LYS A 227 0.99 7.76 14.50
N ASN A 228 1.21 6.62 13.86
CA ASN A 228 2.09 5.59 14.38
C ASN A 228 3.52 6.13 14.47
N ILE A 229 4.31 5.60 15.39
CA ILE A 229 5.66 6.12 15.66
C ILE A 229 6.69 4.99 15.55
N ILE A 230 7.80 5.26 14.87
CA ILE A 230 9.02 4.47 15.03
C ILE A 230 10.03 5.33 15.79
N TYR A 231 10.29 5.00 17.05
CA TYR A 231 11.28 5.71 17.86
C TYR A 231 12.61 4.97 17.82
N ILE A 232 13.70 5.68 17.51
CA ILE A 232 15.04 5.12 17.39
C ILE A 232 16.00 5.95 18.23
N GLY A 233 16.56 5.36 19.29
CA GLY A 233 17.39 6.13 20.20
C GLY A 233 18.35 5.34 21.08
N ASN A 234 19.29 6.07 21.65
CA ASN A 234 20.21 5.62 22.68
C ASN A 234 19.55 5.77 24.05
N GLY A 235 19.59 4.73 24.88
CA GLY A 235 18.95 4.74 26.20
C GLY A 235 19.46 5.85 27.11
N ASN A 236 20.72 6.25 26.96
CA ASN A 236 21.33 7.32 27.75
C ASN A 236 20.95 8.74 27.28
N LYS A 237 20.36 8.88 26.08
CA LYS A 237 20.01 10.16 25.45
C LYS A 237 18.51 10.34 25.22
N THR A 238 17.76 9.25 25.39
CA THR A 238 16.31 9.19 25.23
C THR A 238 15.61 9.92 26.38
N SER A 239 14.49 10.56 26.10
CA SER A 239 13.67 11.24 27.11
C SER A 239 13.08 10.24 28.12
N SER A 240 12.83 10.70 29.35
CA SER A 240 12.42 9.84 30.46
C SER A 240 11.08 9.11 30.22
N ASP A 241 10.15 9.75 29.53
CA ASP A 241 8.84 9.20 29.16
C ASP A 241 9.00 7.97 28.24
N ILE A 242 9.81 8.05 27.20
CA ILE A 242 10.12 6.92 26.32
C ILE A 242 10.94 5.87 27.07
N PHE A 243 11.96 6.29 27.83
CA PHE A 243 12.81 5.37 28.57
C PHE A 243 12.03 4.56 29.61
N ASN A 244 10.95 5.11 30.17
CA ASN A 244 10.08 4.43 31.12
C ASN A 244 9.15 3.37 30.50
N LEU A 245 9.04 3.30 29.18
CA LEU A 245 8.33 2.22 28.47
C LEU A 245 9.12 0.90 28.49
N LEU A 246 10.41 0.96 28.84
CA LEU A 246 11.28 -0.19 29.05
C LEU A 246 11.17 -0.73 30.48
N THR A 247 11.09 -2.05 30.60
CA THR A 247 11.23 -2.78 31.86
C THR A 247 12.65 -2.65 32.40
N GLN A 248 12.84 -2.87 33.71
CA GLN A 248 14.17 -2.84 34.32
C GLN A 248 15.15 -3.82 33.64
N LYS A 249 14.69 -5.04 33.33
CA LYS A 249 15.51 -6.06 32.64
C LYS A 249 15.96 -5.62 31.25
N GLU A 250 15.12 -4.88 30.52
CA GLU A 250 15.45 -4.33 29.20
C GLU A 250 16.49 -3.22 29.33
N LYS A 251 16.31 -2.30 30.29
CA LYS A 251 17.24 -1.20 30.57
C LYS A 251 18.66 -1.70 30.87
N GLU A 252 18.79 -2.74 31.70
CA GLU A 252 20.07 -3.35 32.08
C GLU A 252 20.83 -3.95 30.88
N LYS A 253 20.14 -4.32 29.80
CA LYS A 253 20.73 -4.98 28.62
C LYS A 253 21.11 -4.02 27.49
N LEU A 254 20.77 -2.74 27.57
CA LEU A 254 20.94 -1.78 26.45
C LEU A 254 22.40 -1.60 25.98
N ASN A 255 23.39 -1.90 26.82
CA ASN A 255 24.81 -1.83 26.42
C ASN A 255 25.22 -2.97 25.46
N ASN A 256 24.55 -4.13 25.55
CA ASN A 256 24.90 -5.34 24.82
C ASN A 256 23.80 -5.82 23.86
N ASN A 257 22.61 -5.23 23.93
CA ASN A 257 21.44 -5.60 23.15
C ASN A 257 20.73 -4.35 22.62
N CYS A 258 19.99 -4.51 21.52
CA CYS A 258 18.96 -3.57 21.11
C CYS A 258 17.60 -4.11 21.53
N VAL A 259 16.82 -3.33 22.25
CA VAL A 259 15.42 -3.63 22.52
C VAL A 259 14.61 -3.24 21.29
N ILE A 260 13.77 -4.15 20.82
CA ILE A 260 12.80 -3.93 19.75
C ILE A 260 11.44 -4.34 20.30
N LYS A 261 10.48 -3.41 20.35
CA LYS A 261 9.19 -3.65 21.01
C LYS A 261 8.10 -2.73 20.48
N ASN A 262 6.90 -3.28 20.28
CA ASN A 262 5.69 -2.48 20.08
C ASN A 262 5.07 -2.10 21.44
N VAL A 263 4.65 -0.85 21.57
CA VAL A 263 3.93 -0.29 22.72
C VAL A 263 2.82 0.63 22.23
N ASP A 264 1.84 0.92 23.06
CA ASP A 264 0.88 1.98 22.78
C ASP A 264 1.62 3.32 22.66
N SER A 265 1.24 4.12 21.68
CA SER A 265 1.82 5.45 21.52
C SER A 265 1.50 6.32 22.73
N ILE A 266 2.53 7.00 23.23
CA ILE A 266 2.39 7.98 24.32
C ILE A 266 1.62 9.24 23.89
N CYS A 267 1.42 9.45 22.58
CA CYS A 267 0.68 10.59 22.04
C CYS A 267 -0.82 10.31 21.89
N ASP A 268 -1.17 9.09 21.46
CA ASP A 268 -2.54 8.59 21.29
C ASP A 268 -2.55 7.06 21.54
N LYS A 269 -3.36 6.61 22.50
CA LYS A 269 -3.44 5.18 22.87
C LYS A 269 -4.03 4.29 21.78
N ASN A 270 -4.69 4.86 20.77
CA ASN A 270 -5.20 4.09 19.62
C ASN A 270 -4.13 3.90 18.52
N LYS A 271 -2.95 4.53 18.67
CA LYS A 271 -1.82 4.40 17.76
C LYS A 271 -0.73 3.56 18.40
N THR A 272 0.12 2.98 17.57
CA THR A 272 1.23 2.14 18.04
C THR A 272 2.59 2.83 17.88
N MET A 273 3.53 2.44 18.73
CA MET A 273 4.91 2.90 18.72
C MET A 273 5.87 1.71 18.71
N LEU A 274 6.72 1.63 17.70
CA LEU A 274 7.84 0.70 17.64
C LEU A 274 9.06 1.36 18.27
N LEU A 275 9.56 0.79 19.36
CA LEU A 275 10.78 1.23 20.03
C LEU A 275 11.97 0.44 19.52
N LEU A 276 13.03 1.13 19.06
CA LEU A 276 14.37 0.62 18.86
C LEU A 276 15.32 1.37 19.78
N ILE A 277 15.72 0.75 20.89
CA ILE A 277 16.59 1.39 21.89
C ILE A 277 17.84 0.55 22.15
N SER A 278 19.01 1.17 22.04
CA SER A 278 20.32 0.53 22.29
C SER A 278 21.36 1.59 22.65
N ASN A 279 22.18 1.32 23.69
CA ASN A 279 23.37 2.13 23.97
C ASN A 279 24.54 1.78 23.06
N ASN A 280 24.41 0.69 22.28
CA ASN A 280 25.38 0.26 21.29
C ASN A 280 24.88 0.61 19.88
N GLU A 281 25.51 1.60 19.26
CA GLU A 281 25.12 2.15 17.96
C GLU A 281 25.19 1.13 16.82
N LYS A 282 26.14 0.18 16.87
CA LYS A 282 26.24 -0.89 15.87
C LYS A 282 25.05 -1.85 15.95
N LEU A 283 24.57 -2.12 17.16
CA LEU A 283 23.39 -2.97 17.36
C LEU A 283 22.11 -2.24 16.96
N LEU A 284 22.01 -0.94 17.24
CA LEU A 284 20.88 -0.12 16.80
C LEU A 284 20.72 -0.16 15.28
N LYS A 285 21.80 0.09 14.54
CA LYS A 285 21.82 0.01 13.08
C LYS A 285 21.49 -1.39 12.55
N LYS A 286 21.97 -2.44 13.22
CA LYS A 286 21.65 -3.84 12.85
C LYS A 286 20.16 -4.14 13.08
N ALA A 287 19.58 -3.68 14.19
CA ALA A 287 18.17 -3.83 14.48
C ALA A 287 17.29 -3.12 13.44
N SER A 288 17.65 -1.89 13.03
CA SER A 288 16.92 -1.20 11.97
C SER A 288 16.94 -1.98 10.66
N LYS A 289 18.10 -2.55 10.26
CA LYS A 289 18.21 -3.41 9.08
C LYS A 289 17.41 -4.70 9.18
N LEU A 290 17.34 -5.27 10.39
CA LEU A 290 16.60 -6.50 10.66
C LEU A 290 15.10 -6.27 10.40
N ILE A 291 14.55 -5.20 10.96
CA ILE A 291 13.13 -4.85 10.81
C ILE A 291 12.78 -4.41 9.39
N SER A 292 13.65 -3.64 8.73
CA SER A 292 13.39 -3.25 7.33
C SER A 292 13.49 -4.44 6.36
N SER A 293 14.19 -5.52 6.72
CA SER A 293 14.41 -6.66 5.82
C SER A 293 13.22 -7.60 5.71
N LYS A 294 12.73 -7.79 4.48
CA LYS A 294 11.66 -8.76 4.17
C LYS A 294 12.00 -10.20 4.57
N ASN A 295 13.27 -10.60 4.44
CA ASN A 295 13.68 -11.99 4.67
C ASN A 295 13.95 -12.30 6.14
N LEU A 296 14.43 -11.31 6.91
CA LEU A 296 14.87 -11.55 8.28
C LEU A 296 13.77 -11.34 9.31
N ILE A 297 12.78 -10.47 9.01
CA ILE A 297 11.72 -10.17 9.97
C ILE A 297 10.75 -11.35 10.16
N GLY A 298 10.59 -12.20 9.14
CA GLY A 298 9.76 -13.41 9.24
C GLY A 298 10.42 -14.57 10.02
N GLU A 299 11.68 -14.44 10.41
CA GLU A 299 12.40 -15.41 11.25
C GLU A 299 12.30 -15.08 12.75
N ILE A 300 11.56 -14.02 13.11
CA ILE A 300 11.33 -13.51 14.47
C ILE A 300 9.92 -13.88 14.92
#